data_AF-G1KT34-F1
#
_entry.id   AF-G1KT34-F1
#
_cell.length_a   1.000
_cell.length_b   1.000
_cell.length_c   1.000
_cell.angle_alpha   90.00
_cell.angle_beta   90.00
_cell.angle_gamma   90.00
#
_symmetry.space_group_name_H-M   'P 1'
#
loop_
_entity.id
_entity.type
_entity.pdbx_description
1 polymer ?
#
loop_
_entity_poly.entity_id
_entity_poly.type
_entity_poly.pdbx_seq_one_letter_code
_entity_poly.pdbx_strand_id
1 'polypeptide(L)'
;MAPVGGTAKAKKGILERLNAGEVVIGDGGFVIALEKRGYVKAGPWTPEATVEHPEAVRQLHREFLRAGANVLQTFTFYASDDKLENRGNYVADKISGQKVNEAACNIAKEVAEEGDALVAGGVSQTPSYLSSKSEAEIKSIFRKQLNIFMKQKVDFLIAEYFEHVEEAVWAVETLKESGLPIAASLCIGPEGDMHGISPGECAVRLVKAGASIVGVNCHFDPTTCLKTVKLMKEGLAAAKLKAHLMSQPLAFHTPDCGKQGFIDLPEFPFALEPRILTRWDIHKYAREAYNLGIRYIGGCCGFEPYHIRAIAEELAPERGFLPHGSEKHGSWGSDLSMHTKPWVRARARKEYWENLLPASGRPYCPSLSKPDDWGVTKGDAELIQQKEATSEQQLKELFNKQKLKSKVVA
;
A
#
# COMPACT_ATOMS: atom_id res chain seq x y z
N MET A 1 39.64 -20.03 10.10
CA MET A 1 38.25 -19.69 10.46
C MET A 1 38.30 -18.79 11.68
N ALA A 2 38.01 -17.51 11.51
CA ALA A 2 37.87 -16.59 12.65
C ALA A 2 36.47 -16.81 13.27
N PRO A 3 36.34 -16.81 14.60
CA PRO A 3 35.07 -17.05 15.25
C PRO A 3 34.13 -15.85 15.01
N VAL A 4 32.96 -16.10 14.43
CA VAL A 4 31.90 -15.09 14.26
C VAL A 4 31.17 -14.94 15.58
N GLY A 5 31.83 -14.29 16.54
CA GLY A 5 31.25 -13.83 17.79
C GLY A 5 30.85 -12.37 17.67
N GLY A 6 29.74 -12.09 16.97
CA GLY A 6 29.08 -10.79 17.00
C GLY A 6 27.89 -10.87 17.92
N THR A 7 27.92 -10.19 19.07
CA THR A 7 26.73 -9.95 19.89
C THR A 7 25.62 -9.38 19.00
N ALA A 8 24.47 -10.05 18.92
CA ALA A 8 23.33 -9.59 18.14
C ALA A 8 23.01 -8.14 18.55
N LYS A 9 23.28 -7.19 17.66
CA LYS A 9 22.95 -5.78 17.87
C LYS A 9 21.43 -5.71 18.06
N ALA A 10 20.96 -5.08 19.14
CA ALA A 10 19.52 -4.89 19.35
C ALA A 10 18.91 -4.22 18.10
N LYS A 11 17.81 -4.80 17.60
CA LYS A 11 17.11 -4.33 16.41
C LYS A 11 16.56 -2.93 16.67
N LYS A 12 16.91 -1.95 15.81
CA LYS A 12 16.42 -0.58 15.93
C LYS A 12 14.93 -0.52 15.62
N GLY A 13 14.14 0.13 16.48
CA GLY A 13 12.75 0.45 16.21
C GLY A 13 12.59 1.50 15.10
N ILE A 14 11.33 1.73 14.70
CA ILE A 14 11.02 2.52 13.50
C ILE A 14 11.47 3.98 13.63
N LEU A 15 11.25 4.60 14.80
CA LEU A 15 11.64 5.99 15.03
C LEU A 15 13.15 6.11 15.22
N GLU A 16 13.84 5.13 15.82
CA GLU A 16 15.30 5.16 15.91
C GLU A 16 15.95 5.13 14.53
N ARG A 17 15.44 4.33 13.59
CA ARG A 17 15.92 4.30 12.20
C ARG A 17 15.72 5.65 11.51
N LEU A 18 14.50 6.16 11.51
CA LEU A 18 14.16 7.40 10.82
C LEU A 18 14.87 8.62 11.44
N ASN A 19 14.98 8.69 12.77
CA ASN A 19 15.69 9.76 13.46
C ASN A 19 17.21 9.72 13.21
N ALA A 20 17.77 8.52 12.95
CA ALA A 20 19.17 8.36 12.55
C ALA A 20 19.40 8.72 11.07
N GLY A 21 18.36 9.12 10.33
CA GLY A 21 18.44 9.46 8.91
C GLY A 21 18.44 8.25 7.97
N GLU A 22 18.15 7.06 8.49
CA GLU A 22 18.05 5.85 7.66
C GLU A 22 16.85 5.92 6.70
N VAL A 23 16.96 5.20 5.60
CA VAL A 23 15.84 4.94 4.68
C VAL A 23 15.21 3.60 5.06
N VAL A 24 13.94 3.64 5.45
CA VAL A 24 13.11 2.48 5.72
C VAL A 24 12.40 2.08 4.44
N ILE A 25 12.62 0.85 3.99
CA ILE A 25 11.94 0.29 2.82
C ILE A 25 10.67 -0.42 3.27
N GLY A 26 9.51 0.01 2.77
CA GLY A 26 8.25 -0.71 2.98
C GLY A 26 8.19 -2.01 2.17
N ASP A 27 7.24 -2.88 2.49
CA ASP A 27 6.88 -4.00 1.62
C ASP A 27 5.95 -3.55 0.47
N GLY A 28 5.31 -4.52 -0.21
CA GLY A 28 4.52 -4.30 -1.41
C GLY A 28 3.06 -4.75 -1.29
N GLY A 29 2.44 -5.03 -2.45
CA GLY A 29 0.99 -5.24 -2.55
C GLY A 29 0.54 -6.66 -2.25
N PHE A 30 0.32 -6.99 -0.97
CA PHE A 30 -0.11 -8.33 -0.54
C PHE A 30 -1.37 -8.85 -1.23
N VAL A 31 -2.45 -8.07 -1.20
CA VAL A 31 -3.79 -8.51 -1.67
C VAL A 31 -3.79 -8.88 -3.15
N ILE A 32 -3.22 -8.04 -4.01
CA ILE A 32 -3.15 -8.28 -5.47
C ILE A 32 -2.15 -9.39 -5.80
N ALA A 33 -1.00 -9.44 -5.10
CA ALA A 33 -0.01 -10.50 -5.33
C ALA A 33 -0.57 -11.88 -4.95
N LEU A 34 -1.31 -11.98 -3.85
CA LEU A 34 -1.94 -13.24 -3.43
C LEU A 34 -3.18 -13.60 -4.26
N GLU A 35 -3.91 -12.62 -4.79
CA GLU A 35 -5.01 -12.88 -5.73
C GLU A 35 -4.49 -13.52 -7.02
N LYS A 36 -3.44 -12.96 -7.61
CA LYS A 36 -2.76 -13.54 -8.79
C LYS A 36 -2.18 -14.92 -8.53
N ARG A 37 -1.82 -15.22 -7.27
CA ARG A 37 -1.32 -16.53 -6.82
C ARG A 37 -2.44 -17.51 -6.46
N GLY A 38 -3.71 -17.08 -6.47
CA GLY A 38 -4.87 -17.93 -6.22
C GLY A 38 -5.25 -18.10 -4.74
N TYR A 39 -4.77 -17.23 -3.86
CA TYR A 39 -5.01 -17.32 -2.41
C TYR A 39 -5.91 -16.23 -1.85
N VAL A 40 -6.21 -15.19 -2.63
CA VAL A 40 -7.14 -14.11 -2.26
C VAL A 40 -8.19 -13.99 -3.34
N LYS A 41 -9.45 -13.80 -2.95
CA LYS A 41 -10.55 -13.59 -3.89
C LYS A 41 -10.75 -12.10 -4.17
N ALA A 42 -10.68 -11.73 -5.45
CA ALA A 42 -11.09 -10.40 -5.90
C ALA A 42 -12.59 -10.15 -5.60
N GLY A 43 -12.88 -9.01 -4.99
CA GLY A 43 -14.21 -8.65 -4.49
C GLY A 43 -14.14 -8.35 -2.99
N PRO A 44 -14.19 -9.37 -2.10
CA PRO A 44 -14.00 -9.16 -0.67
C PRO A 44 -12.56 -8.78 -0.30
N TRP A 45 -11.54 -9.31 -0.99
CA TRP A 45 -10.12 -9.06 -0.69
C TRP A 45 -9.68 -9.44 0.73
N THR A 46 -10.32 -10.48 1.29
CA THR A 46 -10.17 -10.90 2.68
C THR A 46 -8.91 -11.76 2.90
N PRO A 47 -8.31 -11.77 4.12
CA PRO A 47 -7.02 -12.44 4.37
C PRO A 47 -7.12 -13.83 5.04
N GLU A 48 -8.18 -14.61 4.78
CA GLU A 48 -8.34 -15.98 5.29
C GLU A 48 -7.20 -16.93 4.94
N ALA A 49 -6.45 -16.63 3.87
CA ALA A 49 -5.23 -17.33 3.49
C ALA A 49 -4.19 -17.39 4.62
N THR A 50 -4.22 -16.47 5.58
CA THR A 50 -3.36 -16.52 6.78
C THR A 50 -3.59 -17.77 7.63
N VAL A 51 -4.79 -18.35 7.57
CA VAL A 51 -5.16 -19.57 8.29
C VAL A 51 -5.25 -20.77 7.33
N GLU A 52 -5.82 -20.58 6.15
CA GLU A 52 -6.04 -21.65 5.17
C GLU A 52 -4.75 -22.06 4.44
N HIS A 53 -3.91 -21.08 4.12
CA HIS A 53 -2.69 -21.21 3.31
C HIS A 53 -1.50 -20.40 3.89
N PRO A 54 -1.14 -20.60 5.17
CA PRO A 54 -0.13 -19.79 5.85
C PRO A 54 1.24 -19.83 5.16
N GLU A 55 1.57 -20.92 4.45
CA GLU A 55 2.77 -21.05 3.64
C GLU A 55 2.85 -20.04 2.50
N ALA A 56 1.73 -19.74 1.84
CA ALA A 56 1.67 -18.78 0.75
C ALA A 56 1.92 -17.35 1.26
N VAL A 57 1.28 -17.00 2.38
CA VAL A 57 1.45 -15.69 3.03
C VAL A 57 2.88 -15.52 3.54
N ARG A 58 3.41 -16.54 4.22
CA ARG A 58 4.79 -16.57 4.72
C ARG A 58 5.80 -16.42 3.58
N GLN A 59 5.60 -17.14 2.49
CA GLN A 59 6.49 -17.07 1.34
C GLN A 59 6.51 -15.66 0.72
N LEU A 60 5.35 -15.00 0.62
CA LEU A 60 5.30 -13.62 0.12
C LEU A 60 6.03 -12.63 1.07
N HIS A 61 5.84 -12.74 2.38
CA HIS A 61 6.65 -11.97 3.34
C HIS A 61 8.14 -12.19 3.14
N ARG A 62 8.58 -13.45 2.97
CA ARG A 62 10.00 -13.79 2.76
C ARG A 62 10.53 -13.19 1.47
N GLU A 63 9.73 -13.14 0.41
CA GLU A 63 10.11 -12.52 -0.84
C GLU A 63 10.30 -11.00 -0.70
N PHE A 64 9.42 -10.31 0.04
CA PHE A 64 9.59 -8.88 0.33
C PHE A 64 10.78 -8.62 1.24
N LEU A 65 10.98 -9.42 2.29
CA LEU A 65 12.16 -9.34 3.15
C LEU A 65 13.44 -9.52 2.33
N ARG A 66 13.49 -10.55 1.49
CA ARG A 66 14.62 -10.80 0.58
C ARG A 66 14.83 -9.65 -0.39
N ALA A 67 13.76 -9.01 -0.87
CA ALA A 67 13.83 -7.84 -1.73
C ALA A 67 14.39 -6.58 -1.03
N GLY A 68 14.47 -6.58 0.31
CA GLY A 68 15.06 -5.50 1.09
C GLY A 68 14.09 -4.70 1.93
N ALA A 69 12.84 -5.15 2.07
CA ALA A 69 11.87 -4.53 2.96
C ALA A 69 12.37 -4.55 4.41
N ASN A 70 12.25 -3.41 5.08
CA ASN A 70 12.49 -3.21 6.50
C ASN A 70 11.20 -3.20 7.33
N VAL A 71 10.04 -3.30 6.67
CA VAL A 71 8.73 -3.41 7.30
C VAL A 71 7.97 -4.54 6.65
N LEU A 72 7.39 -5.41 7.47
CA LEU A 72 6.43 -6.42 7.05
C LEU A 72 5.08 -6.05 7.68
N GLN A 73 4.17 -5.51 6.88
CA GLN A 73 2.83 -5.15 7.34
C GLN A 73 2.04 -6.43 7.59
N THR A 74 1.33 -6.53 8.73
CA THR A 74 0.48 -7.68 9.00
C THR A 74 -0.60 -7.78 7.91
N PHE A 75 -0.85 -8.98 7.39
CA PHE A 75 -1.89 -9.20 6.38
C PHE A 75 -3.30 -9.15 7.01
N THR A 76 -3.68 -7.98 7.51
CA THR A 76 -4.87 -7.71 8.35
C THR A 76 -5.71 -6.54 7.85
N PHE A 77 -5.32 -5.94 6.72
CA PHE A 77 -5.94 -4.77 6.11
C PHE A 77 -7.48 -4.87 6.01
N TYR A 78 -7.97 -6.03 5.55
CA TYR A 78 -9.41 -6.31 5.38
C TYR A 78 -9.92 -7.34 6.40
N ALA A 79 -9.45 -7.27 7.65
CA ALA A 79 -9.76 -8.23 8.70
C ALA A 79 -10.51 -7.65 9.91
N SER A 80 -11.18 -6.50 9.76
CA SER A 80 -12.16 -6.01 10.74
C SER A 80 -13.48 -6.75 10.58
N ASP A 81 -14.25 -6.89 11.67
CA ASP A 81 -15.52 -7.64 11.68
C ASP A 81 -16.47 -7.15 10.57
N ASP A 82 -16.59 -5.83 10.39
CA ASP A 82 -17.44 -5.23 9.36
C ASP A 82 -16.98 -5.55 7.94
N LYS A 83 -15.68 -5.71 7.71
CA LYS A 83 -15.12 -6.10 6.41
C LYS A 83 -15.30 -7.59 6.13
N LEU A 84 -15.11 -8.43 7.15
CA LEU A 84 -15.27 -9.88 7.02
C LEU A 84 -16.73 -10.31 6.82
N GLU A 85 -17.70 -9.47 7.19
CA GLU A 85 -19.13 -9.72 6.96
C GLU A 85 -19.68 -9.03 5.70
N ASN A 86 -18.82 -8.46 4.84
CA ASN A 86 -19.25 -7.70 3.66
C ASN A 86 -19.80 -8.58 2.52
N ARG A 87 -20.56 -7.95 1.59
CA ARG A 87 -21.35 -8.55 0.49
C ARG A 87 -20.77 -9.86 -0.06
N GLY A 88 -21.45 -10.97 0.22
CA GLY A 88 -21.12 -12.29 -0.32
C GLY A 88 -19.87 -12.93 0.28
N ASN A 89 -19.35 -12.41 1.40
CA ASN A 89 -18.28 -13.04 2.16
C ASN A 89 -18.83 -13.85 3.34
N TYR A 90 -18.52 -15.15 3.36
CA TYR A 90 -18.97 -16.09 4.39
C TYR A 90 -17.78 -16.67 5.18
N VAL A 91 -16.61 -16.03 5.10
CA VAL A 91 -15.40 -16.43 5.86
C VAL A 91 -15.65 -16.33 7.35
N ALA A 92 -16.34 -15.28 7.81
CA ALA A 92 -16.65 -15.07 9.22
C ALA A 92 -17.46 -16.22 9.86
N ASP A 93 -18.24 -16.94 9.05
CA ASP A 93 -19.01 -18.11 9.51
C ASP A 93 -18.10 -19.33 9.81
N LYS A 94 -16.86 -19.33 9.31
CA LYS A 94 -15.90 -20.44 9.42
C LYS A 94 -14.67 -20.09 10.25
N ILE A 95 -14.17 -18.87 10.14
CA ILE A 95 -12.94 -18.39 10.77
C ILE A 95 -13.21 -17.01 11.36
N SER A 96 -13.04 -16.86 12.68
CA SER A 96 -13.22 -15.56 13.31
C SER A 96 -12.15 -14.57 12.83
N GLY A 97 -12.52 -13.29 12.71
CA GLY A 97 -11.58 -12.22 12.36
C GLY A 97 -10.39 -12.16 13.32
N GLN A 98 -10.62 -12.42 14.61
CA GLN A 98 -9.53 -12.51 15.58
C GLN A 98 -8.49 -13.57 15.20
N LYS A 99 -8.92 -14.78 14.79
CA LYS A 99 -7.99 -15.87 14.44
C LYS A 99 -7.18 -15.53 13.19
N VAL A 100 -7.81 -14.90 12.20
CA VAL A 100 -7.14 -14.38 10.99
C VAL A 100 -6.09 -13.33 11.36
N ASN A 101 -6.46 -12.33 12.17
CA ASN A 101 -5.53 -11.27 12.59
C ASN A 101 -4.36 -11.82 13.42
N GLU A 102 -4.62 -12.74 14.36
CA GLU A 102 -3.58 -13.37 15.18
C GLU A 102 -2.61 -14.20 14.31
N ALA A 103 -3.13 -14.99 13.37
CA ALA A 103 -2.32 -15.77 12.43
C ALA A 103 -1.45 -14.87 11.53
N ALA A 104 -2.03 -13.80 10.99
CA ALA A 104 -1.31 -12.81 10.18
C ALA A 104 -0.14 -12.18 10.94
N CYS A 105 -0.37 -11.77 12.20
CA CYS A 105 0.68 -11.22 13.06
C CYS A 105 1.80 -12.22 13.32
N ASN A 106 1.46 -13.47 13.61
CA ASN A 106 2.44 -14.53 13.88
C ASN A 106 3.33 -14.79 12.65
N ILE A 107 2.74 -14.88 11.45
CA ILE A 107 3.49 -15.10 10.21
C ILE A 107 4.44 -13.92 9.92
N ALA A 108 3.95 -12.68 10.05
CA ALA A 108 4.77 -11.49 9.80
C ALA A 108 5.97 -11.43 10.76
N LYS A 109 5.76 -11.78 12.04
CA LYS A 109 6.84 -11.88 13.04
C LYS A 109 7.86 -12.97 12.73
N GLU A 110 7.39 -14.18 12.42
CA GLU A 110 8.24 -15.31 12.09
C GLU A 110 9.24 -14.89 11.00
N VAL A 111 8.75 -14.24 9.94
CA VAL A 111 9.60 -13.78 8.85
C VAL A 111 10.44 -12.56 9.23
N ALA A 112 9.90 -11.61 10.00
CA ALA A 112 10.63 -10.45 10.48
C ALA A 112 11.84 -10.82 11.37
N GLU A 113 11.80 -11.96 12.05
CA GLU A 113 12.92 -12.51 12.83
C GLU A 113 14.03 -13.12 11.96
N GLU A 114 13.74 -13.45 10.69
CA GLU A 114 14.71 -13.97 9.73
C GLU A 114 15.65 -12.88 9.17
N GLY A 115 15.37 -11.59 9.42
CA GLY A 115 16.15 -10.49 8.88
C GLY A 115 15.95 -9.13 9.59
N ASP A 116 16.40 -8.07 8.93
CA ASP A 116 16.36 -6.71 9.47
C ASP A 116 15.05 -5.97 9.15
N ALA A 117 13.92 -6.50 9.62
CA ALA A 117 12.59 -5.93 9.33
C ALA A 117 11.65 -5.85 10.53
N LEU A 118 10.94 -4.77 10.72
CA LEU A 118 9.94 -4.58 11.78
C LEU A 118 8.56 -5.08 11.33
N VAL A 119 7.71 -5.46 12.29
CA VAL A 119 6.31 -5.82 12.05
C VAL A 119 5.41 -4.62 12.32
N ALA A 120 4.54 -4.29 11.36
CA ALA A 120 3.61 -3.19 11.48
C ALA A 120 2.15 -3.69 11.50
N GLY A 121 1.40 -3.33 12.54
CA GLY A 121 -0.05 -3.61 12.61
C GLY A 121 -0.85 -2.55 11.84
N GLY A 122 -1.57 -2.96 10.79
CA GLY A 122 -2.32 -2.06 9.91
C GLY A 122 -3.83 -2.03 10.21
N VAL A 123 -4.41 -0.83 10.27
CA VAL A 123 -5.87 -0.58 10.20
C VAL A 123 -6.18 0.31 9.00
N SER A 124 -7.41 0.21 8.49
CA SER A 124 -7.86 1.01 7.33
C SER A 124 -9.31 1.43 7.43
N GLN A 125 -9.75 2.34 6.56
CA GLN A 125 -11.12 2.88 6.57
C GLN A 125 -12.18 1.80 6.65
N THR A 126 -13.26 2.10 7.35
CA THR A 126 -14.33 1.15 7.64
C THR A 126 -15.53 1.39 6.72
N PRO A 127 -16.17 0.34 6.17
CA PRO A 127 -17.50 0.45 5.58
C PRO A 127 -18.52 1.15 6.50
N SER A 128 -18.32 0.99 7.82
CA SER A 128 -19.10 1.64 8.87
C SER A 128 -19.09 3.18 8.78
N TYR A 129 -17.94 3.79 8.45
CA TYR A 129 -17.84 5.24 8.26
C TYR A 129 -18.67 5.74 7.07
N LEU A 130 -18.63 5.01 5.94
CA LEU A 130 -19.44 5.34 4.76
C LEU A 130 -20.95 5.19 5.02
N SER A 131 -21.31 4.29 5.93
CA SER A 131 -22.68 4.07 6.42
C SER A 131 -23.11 5.05 7.52
N SER A 132 -22.36 6.13 7.74
CA SER A 132 -22.65 7.18 8.73
C SER A 132 -22.82 6.68 10.17
N LYS A 133 -22.07 5.65 10.56
CA LYS A 133 -21.98 5.20 11.95
C LYS A 133 -21.29 6.25 12.83
N SER A 134 -21.55 6.18 14.13
CA SER A 134 -20.97 7.14 15.09
C SER A 134 -19.45 6.97 15.23
N GLU A 135 -18.76 8.05 15.60
CA GLU A 135 -17.32 8.01 15.93
C GLU A 135 -17.00 6.93 16.97
N ALA A 136 -17.85 6.78 18.00
CA ALA A 136 -17.65 5.79 19.05
C ALA A 136 -17.70 4.34 18.52
N GLU A 137 -18.64 4.04 17.62
CA GLU A 137 -18.72 2.73 16.95
C GLU A 137 -17.47 2.47 16.10
N ILE A 138 -17.03 3.46 15.31
CA ILE A 138 -15.87 3.31 14.42
C ILE A 138 -14.58 3.14 15.22
N LYS A 139 -14.35 3.96 16.27
CA LYS A 139 -13.22 3.79 17.19
C LYS A 139 -13.24 2.43 17.88
N SER A 140 -14.42 1.87 18.16
CA SER A 140 -14.51 0.52 18.74
C SER A 140 -13.99 -0.56 17.78
N ILE A 141 -14.18 -0.40 16.47
CA ILE A 141 -13.65 -1.31 15.44
C ILE A 141 -12.12 -1.26 15.42
N PHE A 142 -11.55 -0.06 15.36
CA PHE A 142 -10.08 0.11 15.42
C PHE A 142 -9.50 -0.46 16.71
N ARG A 143 -10.17 -0.26 17.85
CA ARG A 143 -9.70 -0.75 19.15
C ARG A 143 -9.66 -2.28 19.23
N LYS A 144 -10.59 -2.98 18.57
CA LYS A 144 -10.56 -4.45 18.48
C LYS A 144 -9.29 -4.95 17.78
N GLN A 145 -8.92 -4.37 16.64
CA GLN A 145 -7.68 -4.73 15.94
C GLN A 145 -6.44 -4.32 16.75
N LEU A 146 -6.46 -3.13 17.36
CA LEU A 146 -5.37 -2.65 18.22
C LEU A 146 -5.07 -3.63 19.37
N ASN A 147 -6.10 -4.15 20.04
CA ASN A 147 -5.91 -5.12 21.12
C ASN A 147 -5.17 -6.38 20.66
N ILE A 148 -5.42 -6.84 19.43
CA ILE A 148 -4.70 -7.96 18.83
C ILE A 148 -3.25 -7.58 18.58
N PHE A 149 -3.00 -6.42 17.96
CA PHE A 149 -1.64 -5.94 17.70
C PHE A 149 -0.81 -5.76 18.97
N MET A 150 -1.42 -5.29 20.06
CA MET A 150 -0.79 -5.15 21.37
C MET A 150 -0.46 -6.50 22.01
N LYS A 151 -1.43 -7.43 22.02
CA LYS A 151 -1.21 -8.82 22.47
C LYS A 151 -0.08 -9.47 21.66
N GLN A 152 -0.08 -9.18 20.36
CA GLN A 152 0.92 -9.60 19.41
C GLN A 152 2.13 -8.65 19.34
N LYS A 153 2.37 -7.74 20.28
CA LYS A 153 3.63 -6.96 20.39
C LYS A 153 4.24 -6.54 19.04
N VAL A 154 3.43 -5.96 18.15
CA VAL A 154 3.95 -5.41 16.89
C VAL A 154 4.92 -4.25 17.20
N ASP A 155 5.84 -3.95 16.31
CA ASP A 155 6.86 -2.92 16.56
C ASP A 155 6.29 -1.50 16.44
N PHE A 156 5.32 -1.30 15.54
CA PHE A 156 4.61 -0.04 15.35
C PHE A 156 3.27 -0.26 14.63
N LEU A 157 2.50 0.82 14.45
CA LEU A 157 1.15 0.78 13.89
C LEU A 157 1.04 1.66 12.64
N ILE A 158 0.17 1.28 11.71
CA ILE A 158 -0.13 2.03 10.49
C ILE A 158 -1.64 2.22 10.37
N ALA A 159 -2.08 3.47 10.23
CA ALA A 159 -3.41 3.82 9.74
C ALA A 159 -3.31 4.14 8.24
N GLU A 160 -3.69 3.20 7.38
CA GLU A 160 -3.54 3.30 5.91
C GLU A 160 -4.88 3.23 5.18
N TYR A 161 -4.93 3.67 3.92
CA TYR A 161 -6.12 3.58 3.07
C TYR A 161 -7.34 4.27 3.70
N PHE A 162 -7.20 5.58 3.88
CA PHE A 162 -8.28 6.47 4.28
C PHE A 162 -8.49 7.54 3.22
N GLU A 163 -9.71 7.63 2.71
CA GLU A 163 -10.18 8.67 1.77
C GLU A 163 -10.64 9.94 2.49
N HIS A 164 -10.87 9.85 3.80
CA HIS A 164 -11.38 10.92 4.65
C HIS A 164 -10.44 11.12 5.84
N VAL A 165 -9.86 12.31 5.98
CA VAL A 165 -8.94 12.56 7.09
C VAL A 165 -9.65 12.59 8.45
N GLU A 166 -10.97 12.84 8.45
CA GLU A 166 -11.81 12.72 9.65
C GLU A 166 -11.68 11.33 10.28
N GLU A 167 -11.93 10.27 9.52
CA GLU A 167 -11.84 8.89 10.01
C GLU A 167 -10.39 8.50 10.34
N ALA A 168 -9.44 8.94 9.52
CA ALA A 168 -8.02 8.67 9.75
C ALA A 168 -7.52 9.27 11.07
N VAL A 169 -8.01 10.46 11.45
CA VAL A 169 -7.73 11.07 12.76
C VAL A 169 -8.28 10.20 13.88
N TRP A 170 -9.51 9.69 13.77
CA TRP A 170 -10.07 8.77 14.77
C TRP A 170 -9.28 7.48 14.90
N ALA A 171 -8.77 6.94 13.80
CA ALA A 171 -7.87 5.79 13.80
C ALA A 171 -6.58 6.12 14.55
N VAL A 172 -5.89 7.21 14.21
CA VAL A 172 -4.64 7.64 14.88
C VAL A 172 -4.85 7.86 16.38
N GLU A 173 -5.93 8.55 16.77
CA GLU A 173 -6.27 8.77 18.18
C GLU A 173 -6.48 7.46 18.94
N THR A 174 -7.16 6.50 18.32
CA THR A 174 -7.38 5.17 18.92
C THR A 174 -6.07 4.41 19.04
N LEU A 175 -5.26 4.38 17.97
CA LEU A 175 -3.97 3.68 17.96
C LEU A 175 -2.99 4.25 18.98
N LYS A 176 -3.10 5.55 19.32
CA LYS A 176 -2.26 6.23 20.31
C LYS A 176 -2.40 5.66 21.73
N GLU A 177 -3.52 5.00 22.03
CA GLU A 177 -3.74 4.29 23.29
C GLU A 177 -2.69 3.18 23.53
N SER A 178 -2.03 2.69 22.48
CA SER A 178 -0.96 1.68 22.56
C SER A 178 0.36 2.17 23.15
N GLY A 179 0.65 3.46 23.01
CA GLY A 179 1.99 4.02 23.23
C GLY A 179 3.04 3.64 22.17
N LEU A 180 2.68 2.91 21.11
CA LEU A 180 3.59 2.57 20.01
C LEU A 180 3.69 3.72 18.99
N PRO A 181 4.78 3.80 18.20
CA PRO A 181 4.85 4.71 17.07
C PRO A 181 3.72 4.47 16.05
N ILE A 182 3.21 5.56 15.46
CA ILE A 182 2.10 5.50 14.50
C ILE A 182 2.53 6.17 13.20
N ALA A 183 2.37 5.45 12.10
CA ALA A 183 2.33 6.00 10.76
C ALA A 183 0.89 6.19 10.29
N ALA A 184 0.63 7.24 9.51
CA ALA A 184 -0.66 7.47 8.90
C ALA A 184 -0.52 7.84 7.42
N SER A 185 -1.19 7.10 6.55
CA SER A 185 -1.19 7.37 5.12
C SER A 185 -2.61 7.39 4.56
N LEU A 186 -2.86 8.33 3.66
CA LEU A 186 -4.17 8.51 3.00
C LEU A 186 -4.11 8.03 1.55
N CYS A 187 -5.22 7.51 1.03
CA CYS A 187 -5.36 7.15 -0.38
C CYS A 187 -6.01 8.30 -1.16
N ILE A 188 -5.36 9.47 -1.12
CA ILE A 188 -5.86 10.71 -1.73
C ILE A 188 -4.82 11.31 -2.69
N GLY A 189 -5.33 12.03 -3.70
CA GLY A 189 -4.50 12.76 -4.66
C GLY A 189 -4.20 14.20 -4.23
N PRO A 190 -3.58 15.00 -5.12
CA PRO A 190 -3.30 16.41 -4.88
C PRO A 190 -4.54 17.27 -4.61
N GLU A 191 -5.71 16.82 -5.09
CA GLU A 191 -7.01 17.48 -4.88
C GLU A 191 -7.50 17.42 -3.43
N GLY A 192 -6.87 16.62 -2.57
CA GLY A 192 -7.25 16.48 -1.18
C GLY A 192 -8.21 15.31 -0.92
N ASP A 193 -8.70 15.23 0.31
CA ASP A 193 -9.60 14.16 0.76
C ASP A 193 -11.00 14.31 0.15
N MET A 194 -11.88 13.34 0.39
CA MET A 194 -13.23 13.34 -0.18
C MET A 194 -14.15 14.45 0.37
N HIS A 195 -13.78 15.12 1.47
CA HIS A 195 -14.43 16.34 1.94
C HIS A 195 -13.81 17.64 1.35
N GLY A 196 -12.79 17.53 0.50
CA GLY A 196 -12.08 18.66 -0.08
C GLY A 196 -11.02 19.26 0.82
N ILE A 197 -10.61 18.55 1.88
CA ILE A 197 -9.52 18.98 2.76
C ILE A 197 -8.20 18.76 2.03
N SER A 198 -7.42 19.84 1.89
CA SER A 198 -6.15 19.80 1.17
C SER A 198 -5.15 18.81 1.79
N PRO A 199 -4.23 18.21 1.01
CA PRO A 199 -3.24 17.28 1.56
C PRO A 199 -2.40 17.90 2.68
N GLY A 200 -2.06 19.19 2.56
CA GLY A 200 -1.32 19.93 3.59
C GLY A 200 -2.07 19.97 4.93
N GLU A 201 -3.35 20.29 4.90
CA GLU A 201 -4.19 20.29 6.11
C GLU A 201 -4.39 18.86 6.65
N CYS A 202 -4.58 17.88 5.77
CA CYS A 202 -4.68 16.48 6.18
C CYS A 202 -3.44 16.04 6.98
N ALA A 203 -2.23 16.30 6.49
CA ALA A 203 -1.00 15.97 7.19
C ALA A 203 -0.90 16.66 8.55
N VAL A 204 -1.27 17.94 8.65
CA VAL A 204 -1.30 18.69 9.91
C VAL A 204 -2.25 18.04 10.92
N ARG A 205 -3.45 17.63 10.49
CA ARG A 205 -4.43 16.96 11.36
C ARG A 205 -3.91 15.62 11.87
N LEU A 206 -3.32 14.80 11.00
CA LEU A 206 -2.75 13.50 11.38
C LEU A 206 -1.61 13.64 12.41
N VAL A 207 -0.69 14.59 12.20
CA VAL A 207 0.41 14.85 13.16
C VAL A 207 -0.14 15.34 14.50
N LYS A 208 -1.13 16.25 14.50
CA LYS A 208 -1.77 16.72 15.73
C LYS A 208 -2.49 15.59 16.49
N ALA A 209 -3.10 14.66 15.77
CA ALA A 209 -3.72 13.47 16.37
C ALA A 209 -2.67 12.58 17.06
N GLY A 210 -1.47 12.47 16.49
CA GLY A 210 -0.33 11.79 17.10
C GLY A 210 0.54 10.97 16.16
N ALA A 211 0.31 11.04 14.84
CA ALA A 211 1.13 10.33 13.87
C ALA A 211 2.55 10.93 13.83
N SER A 212 3.56 10.07 13.95
CA SER A 212 4.98 10.46 13.84
C SER A 212 5.50 10.34 12.41
N ILE A 213 4.81 9.57 11.58
CA ILE A 213 5.10 9.35 10.16
C ILE A 213 3.81 9.63 9.39
N VAL A 214 3.85 10.47 8.36
CA VAL A 214 2.67 10.80 7.54
C VAL A 214 2.96 10.71 6.05
N GLY A 215 1.95 10.38 5.26
CA GLY A 215 2.13 10.21 3.82
C GLY A 215 0.88 9.81 3.06
N VAL A 216 1.10 9.16 1.92
CA VAL A 216 0.04 8.60 1.07
C VAL A 216 0.33 7.17 0.65
N ASN A 217 -0.73 6.39 0.45
CA ASN A 217 -0.64 5.03 -0.07
C ASN A 217 -1.79 4.71 -1.03
N CYS A 218 -1.61 3.70 -1.88
CA CYS A 218 -2.63 3.18 -2.79
C CYS A 218 -3.17 4.23 -3.79
N HIS A 219 -4.24 3.87 -4.51
CA HIS A 219 -5.11 4.64 -5.42
C HIS A 219 -4.46 5.39 -6.60
N PHE A 220 -3.22 5.84 -6.47
CA PHE A 220 -2.52 6.67 -7.42
C PHE A 220 -1.13 6.13 -7.71
N ASP A 221 -0.66 6.41 -8.93
CA ASP A 221 0.70 6.12 -9.36
C ASP A 221 1.77 6.90 -8.57
N PRO A 222 3.06 6.53 -8.69
CA PRO A 222 4.12 7.19 -7.95
C PRO A 222 4.24 8.69 -8.20
N THR A 223 4.06 9.12 -9.45
CA THR A 223 4.16 10.53 -9.83
C THR A 223 3.14 11.37 -9.06
N THR A 224 1.91 10.89 -9.00
CA THR A 224 0.80 11.57 -8.33
C THR A 224 0.98 11.54 -6.82
N CYS A 225 1.37 10.40 -6.24
CA CYS A 225 1.68 10.31 -4.82
C CYS A 225 2.79 11.27 -4.38
N LEU A 226 3.87 11.42 -5.15
CA LEU A 226 4.95 12.35 -4.82
C LEU A 226 4.50 13.82 -4.84
N LYS A 227 3.61 14.19 -5.78
CA LYS A 227 2.98 15.52 -5.77
C LYS A 227 2.16 15.73 -4.50
N THR A 228 1.38 14.74 -4.08
CA THR A 228 0.58 14.83 -2.85
C THR A 228 1.47 14.95 -1.60
N VAL A 229 2.53 14.14 -1.49
CA VAL A 229 3.47 14.20 -0.35
C VAL A 229 4.20 15.55 -0.30
N LYS A 230 4.50 16.15 -1.46
CA LYS A 230 5.05 17.52 -1.51
C LYS A 230 4.09 18.53 -0.87
N LEU A 231 2.79 18.48 -1.20
CA LEU A 231 1.77 19.34 -0.59
C LEU A 231 1.61 19.07 0.91
N MET A 232 1.65 17.81 1.33
CA MET A 232 1.68 17.44 2.75
C MET A 232 2.87 18.07 3.49
N LYS A 233 4.08 17.94 2.92
CA LYS A 233 5.31 18.51 3.45
C LYS A 233 5.22 20.04 3.58
N GLU A 234 4.68 20.72 2.58
CA GLU A 234 4.48 22.17 2.59
C GLU A 234 3.50 22.59 3.70
N GLY A 235 2.39 21.87 3.87
CA GLY A 235 1.43 22.10 4.96
C GLY A 235 2.04 21.95 6.35
N LEU A 236 2.83 20.90 6.56
CA LEU A 236 3.56 20.69 7.82
C LEU A 236 4.56 21.80 8.10
N ALA A 237 5.32 22.23 7.08
CA ALA A 237 6.29 23.31 7.20
C ALA A 237 5.61 24.64 7.57
N ALA A 238 4.51 24.98 6.90
CA ALA A 238 3.73 26.18 7.19
C ALA A 238 3.15 26.16 8.62
N ALA A 239 2.72 24.99 9.10
CA ALA A 239 2.24 24.79 10.46
C ALA A 239 3.35 24.64 11.51
N LYS A 240 4.63 24.68 11.11
CA LYS A 240 5.81 24.44 11.96
C LYS A 240 5.76 23.09 12.70
N LEU A 241 5.14 22.09 12.08
CA LEU A 241 5.10 20.71 12.59
C LEU A 241 6.19 19.88 11.91
N LYS A 242 6.70 18.89 12.64
CA LYS A 242 7.67 17.92 12.13
C LYS A 242 7.06 16.52 12.19
N ALA A 243 7.21 15.78 11.11
CA ALA A 243 6.93 14.35 11.02
C ALA A 243 7.82 13.75 9.93
N HIS A 244 8.05 12.45 10.02
CA HIS A 244 8.70 11.70 8.93
C HIS A 244 7.72 11.53 7.77
N LEU A 245 8.23 11.51 6.54
CA LEU A 245 7.41 11.39 5.33
C LEU A 245 7.44 9.96 4.79
N MET A 246 6.27 9.51 4.31
CA MET A 246 6.01 8.16 3.81
C MET A 246 5.34 8.17 2.43
N SER A 247 5.66 7.19 1.59
CA SER A 247 4.93 6.94 0.34
C SER A 247 4.90 5.46 -0.02
N GLN A 248 3.71 4.96 -0.35
CA GLN A 248 3.45 3.60 -0.86
C GLN A 248 2.45 3.65 -2.03
N PRO A 249 2.87 4.11 -3.23
CA PRO A 249 1.98 4.28 -4.38
C PRO A 249 1.52 2.93 -4.98
N LEU A 250 0.66 3.00 -6.00
CA LEU A 250 0.39 1.86 -6.88
C LEU A 250 1.62 1.51 -7.73
N ALA A 251 1.77 0.22 -8.09
CA ALA A 251 2.65 -0.17 -9.20
C ALA A 251 1.90 -0.21 -10.53
N PHE A 252 0.99 0.74 -10.75
CA PHE A 252 0.26 0.92 -11.99
C PHE A 252 0.41 2.38 -12.43
N HIS A 253 0.65 2.63 -13.72
CA HIS A 253 0.51 3.95 -14.32
C HIS A 253 -0.97 4.33 -14.36
N THR A 254 -1.32 5.45 -13.73
CA THR A 254 -2.70 5.93 -13.62
C THR A 254 -2.84 7.43 -13.93
N PRO A 255 -2.30 7.91 -15.07
CA PRO A 255 -2.35 9.33 -15.43
C PRO A 255 -3.77 9.84 -15.76
N ASP A 256 -4.72 8.91 -15.92
CA ASP A 256 -6.12 9.11 -16.25
C ASP A 256 -7.07 8.96 -15.05
N CYS A 257 -6.54 8.75 -13.84
CA CYS A 257 -7.35 8.76 -12.63
C CYS A 257 -7.91 10.14 -12.32
N GLY A 258 -9.19 10.17 -11.95
CA GLY A 258 -9.78 11.29 -11.21
C GLY A 258 -9.47 11.21 -9.72
N LYS A 259 -10.17 12.04 -8.94
CA LYS A 259 -10.00 12.15 -7.48
C LYS A 259 -10.20 10.84 -6.71
N GLN A 260 -11.01 9.92 -7.23
CA GLN A 260 -11.30 8.62 -6.61
C GLN A 260 -10.19 7.57 -6.80
N GLY A 261 -9.19 7.85 -7.64
CA GLY A 261 -8.10 6.94 -7.92
C GLY A 261 -8.46 5.80 -8.88
N PHE A 262 -7.65 4.74 -8.86
CA PHE A 262 -7.71 3.66 -9.86
C PHE A 262 -8.93 2.75 -9.80
N ILE A 263 -9.73 2.80 -8.73
CA ILE A 263 -10.92 1.95 -8.57
C ILE A 263 -12.00 2.30 -9.60
N ASP A 264 -12.08 3.57 -10.00
CA ASP A 264 -13.01 4.03 -11.03
C ASP A 264 -12.48 3.78 -12.45
N LEU A 265 -11.25 3.32 -12.61
CA LEU A 265 -10.77 2.97 -13.95
C LEU A 265 -11.53 1.72 -14.44
N PRO A 266 -12.01 1.71 -15.70
CA PRO A 266 -12.75 0.57 -16.27
C PRO A 266 -11.97 -0.76 -16.21
N GLU A 267 -10.65 -0.69 -16.13
CA GLU A 267 -9.77 -1.85 -16.05
C GLU A 267 -9.68 -2.47 -14.65
N PHE A 268 -10.14 -1.78 -13.60
CA PHE A 268 -10.07 -2.30 -12.24
C PHE A 268 -11.05 -3.48 -12.03
N PRO A 269 -10.64 -4.57 -11.35
CA PRO A 269 -9.27 -4.94 -10.99
C PRO A 269 -8.58 -5.86 -12.02
N PHE A 270 -9.29 -6.33 -13.06
CA PHE A 270 -8.91 -7.51 -13.87
C PHE A 270 -8.22 -7.21 -15.21
N ALA A 271 -7.92 -5.94 -15.51
CA ALA A 271 -7.28 -5.56 -16.78
C ALA A 271 -6.17 -4.50 -16.59
N LEU A 272 -5.59 -4.42 -15.38
CA LEU A 272 -4.55 -3.45 -15.04
C LEU A 272 -3.14 -3.83 -15.53
N GLU A 273 -2.97 -5.01 -16.15
CA GLU A 273 -1.68 -5.51 -16.64
C GLU A 273 -0.91 -4.55 -17.56
N PRO A 274 -1.53 -3.83 -18.53
CA PRO A 274 -0.80 -2.86 -19.35
C PRO A 274 -0.19 -1.71 -18.55
N ARG A 275 -0.69 -1.45 -17.34
CA ARG A 275 -0.30 -0.31 -16.50
C ARG A 275 0.84 -0.66 -15.55
N ILE A 276 1.20 -1.93 -15.38
CA ILE A 276 2.20 -2.37 -14.40
C ILE A 276 3.54 -1.64 -14.62
N LEU A 277 4.08 -1.09 -13.53
CA LEU A 277 5.36 -0.40 -13.55
C LEU A 277 6.51 -1.38 -13.81
N THR A 278 7.52 -0.89 -14.51
CA THR A 278 8.79 -1.59 -14.64
C THR A 278 9.65 -1.34 -13.40
N ARG A 279 10.72 -2.13 -13.22
CA ARG A 279 11.71 -1.83 -12.17
C ARG A 279 12.35 -0.45 -12.35
N TRP A 280 12.49 0.02 -13.59
CA TRP A 280 13.12 1.30 -13.92
C TRP A 280 12.23 2.48 -13.52
N ASP A 281 10.90 2.34 -13.69
CA ASP A 281 9.92 3.29 -13.16
C ASP A 281 10.06 3.40 -11.63
N ILE A 282 10.29 2.27 -10.95
CA ILE A 282 10.49 2.26 -9.50
C ILE A 282 11.84 2.83 -9.07
N HIS A 283 12.93 2.61 -9.82
CA HIS A 283 14.21 3.30 -9.60
C HIS A 283 14.01 4.82 -9.64
N LYS A 284 13.32 5.31 -10.69
CA LYS A 284 12.99 6.74 -10.81
C LYS A 284 12.16 7.24 -9.62
N TYR A 285 11.08 6.54 -9.27
CA TYR A 285 10.25 6.88 -8.11
C TYR A 285 11.06 6.94 -6.81
N ALA A 286 11.86 5.92 -6.52
CA ALA A 286 12.63 5.84 -5.28
C ALA A 286 13.62 7.01 -5.15
N ARG A 287 14.29 7.36 -6.25
CA ARG A 287 15.19 8.52 -6.31
C ARG A 287 14.45 9.83 -6.08
N GLU A 288 13.31 10.04 -6.75
CA GLU A 288 12.49 11.24 -6.59
C GLU A 288 11.90 11.35 -5.18
N ALA A 289 11.42 10.25 -4.60
CA ALA A 289 10.94 10.16 -3.23
C ALA A 289 12.02 10.56 -2.22
N TYR A 290 13.21 9.96 -2.35
CA TYR A 290 14.35 10.25 -1.46
C TYR A 290 14.76 11.73 -1.52
N ASN A 291 14.84 12.30 -2.73
CA ASN A 291 15.18 13.70 -2.98
C ASN A 291 14.11 14.65 -2.41
N LEU A 292 12.84 14.25 -2.42
CA LEU A 292 11.75 15.01 -1.80
C LEU A 292 11.83 15.01 -0.25
N GLY A 293 12.66 14.14 0.34
CA GLY A 293 12.83 14.00 1.79
C GLY A 293 11.99 12.87 2.40
N ILE A 294 11.42 12.00 1.57
CA ILE A 294 10.72 10.80 2.03
C ILE A 294 11.76 9.80 2.56
N ARG A 295 11.47 9.19 3.71
CA ARG A 295 12.37 8.23 4.37
C ARG A 295 11.71 6.90 4.68
N TYR A 296 10.38 6.81 4.62
CA TYR A 296 9.66 5.55 4.47
C TYR A 296 9.21 5.42 3.01
N ILE A 297 9.86 4.55 2.24
CA ILE A 297 9.58 4.39 0.80
C ILE A 297 9.22 2.93 0.55
N GLY A 298 7.97 2.66 0.22
CA GLY A 298 7.48 1.33 -0.13
C GLY A 298 6.53 1.37 -1.32
N GLY A 299 5.62 0.39 -1.38
CA GLY A 299 4.57 0.34 -2.39
C GLY A 299 3.29 -0.34 -1.89
N CYS A 300 2.23 -0.21 -2.67
CA CYS A 300 0.91 -0.78 -2.38
C CYS A 300 0.48 -1.72 -3.52
N CYS A 301 -0.80 -1.70 -3.95
CA CYS A 301 -1.32 -2.60 -4.97
C CYS A 301 -0.48 -2.62 -6.25
N GLY A 302 -0.13 -3.83 -6.71
CA GLY A 302 0.72 -4.07 -7.88
C GLY A 302 2.22 -4.22 -7.56
N PHE A 303 2.70 -3.77 -6.39
CA PHE A 303 4.10 -3.93 -6.02
C PHE A 303 4.42 -5.40 -5.73
N GLU A 304 4.99 -6.09 -6.72
CA GLU A 304 5.70 -7.36 -6.57
C GLU A 304 7.10 -7.22 -5.91
N PRO A 305 7.72 -8.31 -5.42
CA PRO A 305 9.03 -8.28 -4.76
C PRO A 305 10.14 -7.59 -5.57
N TYR A 306 10.14 -7.71 -6.91
CA TYR A 306 11.16 -7.05 -7.73
C TYR A 306 11.05 -5.52 -7.73
N HIS A 307 9.87 -4.97 -7.46
CA HIS A 307 9.69 -3.52 -7.32
C HIS A 307 10.31 -3.04 -6.02
N ILE A 308 10.09 -3.75 -4.91
CA ILE A 308 10.74 -3.44 -3.61
C ILE A 308 12.26 -3.52 -3.74
N ARG A 309 12.76 -4.53 -4.45
CA ARG A 309 14.19 -4.63 -4.77
C ARG A 309 14.69 -3.41 -5.54
N ALA A 310 13.92 -2.89 -6.50
CA ALA A 310 14.31 -1.70 -7.25
C ALA A 310 14.44 -0.45 -6.37
N ILE A 311 13.56 -0.26 -5.36
CA ILE A 311 13.71 0.81 -4.36
C ILE A 311 15.01 0.62 -3.59
N ALA A 312 15.23 -0.59 -3.07
CA ALA A 312 16.40 -0.92 -2.27
C ALA A 312 17.72 -0.79 -3.05
N GLU A 313 17.74 -1.16 -4.34
CA GLU A 313 18.89 -1.04 -5.23
C GLU A 313 19.18 0.40 -5.63
N GLU A 314 18.15 1.21 -5.93
CA GLU A 314 18.31 2.63 -6.23
C GLU A 314 18.97 3.37 -5.07
N LEU A 315 18.56 3.04 -3.84
CA LEU A 315 18.99 3.71 -2.62
C LEU A 315 20.13 2.96 -1.91
N ALA A 316 20.70 1.94 -2.55
CA ALA A 316 21.85 1.22 -2.02
C ALA A 316 23.07 2.12 -1.75
N PRO A 317 23.40 3.12 -2.60
CA PRO A 317 24.49 4.06 -2.31
C PRO A 317 24.26 4.86 -1.02
N GLU A 318 23.03 5.29 -0.76
CA GLU A 318 22.65 6.03 0.46
C GLU A 318 22.59 5.14 1.70
N ARG A 319 22.17 3.87 1.54
CA ARG A 319 22.02 2.90 2.63
C ARG A 319 23.31 2.16 2.96
N GLY A 320 24.25 2.08 2.01
CA GLY A 320 25.54 1.40 2.15
C GLY A 320 25.51 -0.11 1.91
N PHE A 321 24.40 -0.68 1.44
CA PHE A 321 24.27 -2.11 1.16
C PHE A 321 23.19 -2.41 0.11
N LEU A 322 23.31 -3.57 -0.53
CA LEU A 322 22.29 -4.14 -1.43
C LEU A 322 21.44 -5.17 -0.68
N PRO A 323 20.16 -5.36 -1.06
CA PRO A 323 19.34 -6.42 -0.48
C PRO A 323 19.78 -7.81 -0.96
N HIS A 324 19.44 -8.87 -0.20
CA HIS A 324 19.74 -10.26 -0.58
C HIS A 324 19.17 -10.64 -1.95
N GLY A 325 18.03 -10.07 -2.33
CA GLY A 325 17.39 -10.26 -3.62
C GLY A 325 18.23 -9.82 -4.82
N SER A 326 19.26 -8.99 -4.59
CA SER A 326 20.22 -8.55 -5.62
C SER A 326 21.28 -9.59 -5.96
N GLU A 327 21.45 -10.67 -5.18
CA GLU A 327 22.34 -11.79 -5.55
C GLU A 327 21.96 -12.45 -6.89
N LYS A 328 20.70 -12.28 -7.30
CA LYS A 328 20.14 -12.78 -8.56
C LYS A 328 19.81 -11.64 -9.53
N HIS A 329 20.49 -10.51 -9.39
CA HIS A 329 20.25 -9.34 -10.24
C HIS A 329 21.48 -8.45 -10.38
N GLY A 330 21.81 -8.12 -11.63
CA GLY A 330 22.80 -7.15 -12.00
C GLY A 330 22.21 -5.76 -12.23
N SER A 331 22.90 -4.73 -11.73
CA SER A 331 22.53 -3.33 -11.87
C SER A 331 22.26 -2.95 -13.33
N TRP A 332 21.12 -2.30 -13.59
CA TRP A 332 20.75 -1.78 -14.92
C TRP A 332 20.89 -2.79 -16.07
N GLY A 333 20.61 -4.06 -15.79
CA GLY A 333 20.67 -5.14 -16.77
C GLY A 333 22.09 -5.64 -17.08
N SER A 334 23.06 -5.39 -16.19
CA SER A 334 24.47 -5.78 -16.39
C SER A 334 24.65 -7.27 -16.71
N ASP A 335 23.79 -8.14 -16.19
CA ASP A 335 23.84 -9.59 -16.45
C ASP A 335 23.59 -9.94 -17.93
N LEU A 336 22.97 -9.03 -18.70
CA LEU A 336 22.78 -9.19 -20.14
C LEU A 336 24.09 -9.07 -20.93
N SER A 337 25.17 -8.59 -20.31
CA SER A 337 26.49 -8.42 -20.94
C SER A 337 27.11 -9.71 -21.47
N MET A 338 26.69 -10.88 -20.96
CA MET A 338 27.20 -12.18 -21.40
C MET A 338 26.31 -12.86 -22.46
N HIS A 339 25.21 -12.23 -22.85
CA HIS A 339 24.28 -12.81 -23.81
C HIS A 339 24.93 -12.98 -25.20
N THR A 340 24.63 -14.04 -25.95
CA THR A 340 25.26 -14.33 -27.27
C THR A 340 24.95 -13.28 -28.34
N LYS A 341 23.74 -12.72 -28.35
CA LYS A 341 23.27 -11.69 -29.29
C LYS A 341 23.81 -10.28 -28.94
N PRO A 342 24.49 -9.57 -29.86
CA PRO A 342 25.09 -8.26 -29.58
C PRO A 342 24.07 -7.18 -29.21
N TRP A 343 22.91 -7.14 -29.86
CA TRP A 343 21.85 -6.18 -29.54
C TRP A 343 21.19 -6.42 -28.17
N VAL A 344 21.33 -7.60 -27.57
CA VAL A 344 20.89 -7.86 -26.19
C VAL A 344 21.93 -7.33 -25.20
N ARG A 345 23.22 -7.58 -25.45
CA ARG A 345 24.32 -7.02 -24.63
C ARG A 345 24.32 -5.49 -24.64
N ALA A 346 24.01 -4.88 -25.77
CA ALA A 346 23.94 -3.42 -25.90
C ALA A 346 22.88 -2.76 -24.97
N ARG A 347 21.99 -3.56 -24.37
CA ARG A 347 20.98 -3.13 -23.38
C ARG A 347 21.50 -3.13 -21.95
N ALA A 348 22.68 -3.71 -21.68
CA ALA A 348 23.26 -3.85 -20.35
C ALA A 348 23.83 -2.52 -19.80
N ARG A 349 23.03 -1.45 -19.82
CA ARG A 349 23.41 -0.10 -19.41
C ARG A 349 22.19 0.70 -18.98
N LYS A 350 22.40 1.58 -17.99
CA LYS A 350 21.38 2.48 -17.45
C LYS A 350 20.69 3.30 -18.54
N GLU A 351 21.49 3.96 -19.37
CA GLU A 351 21.04 4.83 -20.47
C GLU A 351 20.01 4.14 -21.39
N TYR A 352 20.15 2.84 -21.65
CA TYR A 352 19.19 2.13 -22.51
C TYR A 352 17.83 2.00 -21.83
N TRP A 353 17.80 1.50 -20.59
CA TRP A 353 16.56 1.20 -19.89
C TRP A 353 15.85 2.43 -19.34
N GLU A 354 16.59 3.48 -18.97
CA GLU A 354 16.04 4.75 -18.50
C GLU A 354 15.34 5.53 -19.62
N ASN A 355 15.75 5.34 -20.88
CA ASN A 355 15.21 6.08 -22.03
C ASN A 355 14.34 5.21 -22.97
N LEU A 356 14.33 3.89 -22.79
CA LEU A 356 13.44 3.03 -23.56
C LEU A 356 11.99 3.31 -23.14
N LEU A 357 11.16 3.69 -24.10
CA LEU A 357 9.70 3.74 -23.95
C LEU A 357 9.13 2.37 -24.33
N PRO A 358 8.75 1.50 -23.37
CA PRO A 358 8.27 0.17 -23.70
C PRO A 358 6.93 0.24 -24.44
N ALA A 359 6.79 -0.53 -25.52
CA ALA A 359 5.54 -0.61 -26.25
C ALA A 359 4.45 -1.35 -25.42
N SER A 360 3.19 -0.93 -25.54
CA SER A 360 2.06 -1.60 -24.87
C SER A 360 1.74 -2.99 -25.42
N GLY A 361 2.15 -3.27 -26.66
CA GLY A 361 1.80 -4.50 -27.39
C GLY A 361 0.31 -4.61 -27.77
N ARG A 362 -0.48 -3.54 -27.58
CA ARG A 362 -1.93 -3.52 -27.82
C ARG A 362 -2.31 -2.41 -28.82
N PRO A 363 -2.13 -2.63 -30.14
CA PRO A 363 -2.27 -1.57 -31.15
C PRO A 363 -3.70 -1.05 -31.34
N TYR A 364 -4.70 -1.79 -30.87
CA TYR A 364 -6.12 -1.41 -30.96
C TYR A 364 -6.70 -0.88 -29.65
N CYS A 365 -5.89 -0.76 -28.60
CA CYS A 365 -6.31 -0.24 -27.30
C CYS A 365 -5.84 1.22 -27.15
N PRO A 366 -6.64 2.09 -26.49
CA PRO A 366 -6.19 3.43 -26.15
C PRO A 366 -5.07 3.38 -25.09
N SER A 367 -4.32 4.47 -24.97
CA SER A 367 -3.32 4.61 -23.89
C SER A 367 -3.94 5.03 -22.55
N LEU A 368 -5.16 5.57 -22.58
CA LEU A 368 -5.90 6.09 -21.43
C LEU A 368 -7.37 5.67 -21.51
N SER A 369 -8.00 5.60 -20.35
CA SER A 369 -9.43 5.32 -20.16
C SER A 369 -10.09 6.49 -19.43
N LYS A 370 -11.42 6.56 -19.50
CA LYS A 370 -12.20 7.53 -18.72
C LYS A 370 -12.72 6.85 -17.45
N PRO A 371 -12.51 7.40 -16.25
CA PRO A 371 -13.08 6.85 -15.03
C PRO A 371 -14.61 6.77 -15.06
N ASP A 372 -15.14 5.68 -14.51
CA ASP A 372 -16.54 5.48 -14.18
C ASP A 372 -16.86 6.25 -12.87
N ASP A 373 -16.96 7.58 -12.93
CA ASP A 373 -17.34 8.43 -11.77
C ASP A 373 -18.86 8.69 -11.75
N TRP A 374 -19.52 8.15 -10.72
CA TRP A 374 -20.98 8.20 -10.58
C TRP A 374 -21.43 9.25 -9.56
N GLY A 375 -20.51 10.03 -8.98
CA GLY A 375 -20.80 11.11 -8.04
C GLY A 375 -21.39 10.62 -6.71
N VAL A 376 -21.12 9.37 -6.33
CA VAL A 376 -21.62 8.75 -5.10
C VAL A 376 -20.71 9.17 -3.94
N THR A 377 -21.30 9.56 -2.80
CA THR A 377 -20.54 10.04 -1.62
C THR A 377 -21.06 9.44 -0.32
N LYS A 378 -20.37 9.67 0.81
CA LYS A 378 -20.74 9.18 2.15
C LYS A 378 -22.24 9.38 2.43
N GLY A 379 -22.91 8.31 2.88
CA GLY A 379 -24.34 8.30 3.19
C GLY A 379 -25.27 8.02 1.99
N ASP A 380 -24.74 7.90 0.77
CA ASP A 380 -25.53 7.46 -0.39
C ASP A 380 -25.99 6.01 -0.21
N ALA A 381 -27.23 5.73 -0.63
CA ALA A 381 -27.84 4.41 -0.54
C ALA A 381 -27.04 3.32 -1.28
N GLU A 382 -26.30 3.70 -2.33
CA GLU A 382 -25.47 2.75 -3.10
C GLU A 382 -24.21 2.30 -2.33
N LEU A 383 -23.72 3.12 -1.39
CA LEU A 383 -22.56 2.78 -0.54
C LEU A 383 -22.94 2.04 0.74
N ILE A 384 -24.24 1.95 1.07
CA ILE A 384 -24.68 1.24 2.27
C ILE A 384 -24.30 -0.23 2.16
N GLN A 385 -23.62 -0.70 3.20
CA GLN A 385 -23.16 -2.07 3.29
C GLN A 385 -24.34 -3.05 3.31
N GLN A 386 -24.20 -4.17 2.60
CA GLN A 386 -25.17 -5.27 2.58
C GLN A 386 -24.43 -6.58 2.83
N LYS A 387 -25.13 -7.58 3.39
CA LYS A 387 -24.56 -8.91 3.65
C LYS A 387 -24.63 -9.81 2.41
N GLU A 388 -25.74 -9.76 1.69
CA GLU A 388 -25.94 -10.55 0.47
C GLU A 388 -25.16 -9.97 -0.72
N ALA A 389 -24.80 -10.85 -1.66
CA ALA A 389 -24.22 -10.42 -2.93
C ALA A 389 -25.21 -9.56 -3.71
N THR A 390 -24.68 -8.58 -4.47
CA THR A 390 -25.51 -7.75 -5.36
C THR A 390 -26.26 -8.65 -6.34
N SER A 391 -27.60 -8.58 -6.34
CA SER A 391 -28.45 -9.44 -7.16
C SER A 391 -28.30 -9.13 -8.65
N GLU A 392 -28.66 -10.07 -9.52
CA GLU A 392 -28.66 -9.84 -10.98
C GLU A 392 -29.50 -8.62 -11.38
N GLN A 393 -30.61 -8.38 -10.68
CA GLN A 393 -31.45 -7.20 -10.91
C GLN A 393 -30.71 -5.91 -10.54
N GLN A 394 -30.09 -5.85 -9.37
CA GLN A 394 -29.31 -4.68 -8.95
C GLN A 394 -28.13 -4.43 -9.89
N LEU A 395 -27.45 -5.49 -10.35
CA LEU A 395 -26.39 -5.38 -11.36
C LEU A 395 -26.95 -4.79 -12.67
N LYS A 396 -28.12 -5.25 -13.13
CA LYS A 396 -28.77 -4.71 -14.34
C LYS A 396 -29.13 -3.23 -14.20
N GLU A 397 -29.58 -2.81 -13.01
CA GLU A 397 -29.86 -1.40 -12.71
C GLU A 397 -28.58 -0.54 -12.74
N LEU A 398 -27.48 -1.02 -12.14
CA LEU A 398 -26.17 -0.38 -12.23
C LEU A 398 -25.71 -0.29 -13.69
N PHE A 399 -25.71 -1.39 -14.44
CA PHE A 399 -25.34 -1.38 -15.87
C PHE A 399 -26.15 -0.35 -16.70
N ASN A 400 -27.43 -0.18 -16.41
CA ASN A 400 -28.26 0.82 -17.08
C ASN A 400 -27.86 2.25 -16.72
N LYS A 401 -27.54 2.53 -15.45
CA LYS A 401 -27.02 3.84 -15.01
C LYS A 401 -25.69 4.17 -15.68
N GLN A 402 -24.77 3.20 -15.81
CA GLN A 402 -23.51 3.39 -16.53
C GLN A 402 -23.74 3.85 -17.97
N LYS A 403 -24.64 3.17 -18.69
CA LYS A 403 -25.01 3.51 -20.08
C LYS A 403 -25.68 4.88 -20.22
N LEU A 404 -26.45 5.31 -19.23
CA LEU A 404 -27.10 6.62 -19.24
C LEU A 404 -26.08 7.73 -19.05
N LYS A 405 -25.17 7.60 -18.07
CA LYS A 405 -24.11 8.59 -17.85
C LYS A 405 -23.10 8.65 -18.99
N SER A 406 -22.79 7.51 -19.63
CA SER A 406 -21.92 7.49 -20.80
C SER A 406 -22.53 8.23 -22.01
N LYS A 407 -23.86 8.36 -22.10
CA LYS A 407 -24.58 9.08 -23.16
C LYS A 407 -24.76 10.57 -22.92
N VAL A 408 -24.74 11.02 -21.66
CA VAL A 408 -24.89 12.45 -21.30
C VAL A 408 -23.59 13.23 -21.50
N VAL A 409 -22.46 12.52 -21.63
CA VAL A 409 -21.11 13.10 -21.77
C VAL A 409 -20.46 12.75 -23.13
N ALA A 410 -21.24 12.21 -24.07
CA ALA A 410 -20.87 12.06 -25.48
C ALA A 410 -21.62 13.11 -26.30
#